data_AF-A0A2A2NB37-F1
#
_entry.id   AF-A0A2A2NB37-F1
#
_cell.length_a   1.000
_cell.length_b   1.000
_cell.length_c   1.000
_cell.angle_alpha   90.00
_cell.angle_beta   90.00
_cell.angle_gamma   90.00
#
_symmetry.space_group_name_H-M   'P 1'
#
loop_
_entity.id
_entity.type
_entity.pdbx_description
1 polymer ?
#
loop_
_entity_poly.entity_id
_entity_poly.type
_entity_poly.pdbx_seq_one_letter_code
_entity_poly.pdbx_strand_id
1 'polypeptide(L)'
;MKLLADKTGEQFLQILDEQADALTVQFISNEGEPKGQPFKDSLKGLKLAGWSHRTTSTAIGLSRFKKGYLEDAHVSFALHRLYPLGRKIKLPSGEIVQIASYANTHANGYYMFVRRDDEQELVRMKMSPDWLLMPSEKLLALPYYPRPRTQQELNVIDDFDKWAGGF
;
A
#
# COMPACT_ATOMS: atom_id res chain seq x y z
N MET A 1 13.07 2.15 -7.62
CA MET A 1 12.25 3.37 -7.76
C MET A 1 12.37 4.13 -6.45
N LYS A 2 12.84 5.38 -6.48
CA LYS A 2 12.94 6.23 -5.30
C LYS A 2 11.63 7.00 -5.16
N LEU A 3 11.01 6.97 -3.99
CA LEU A 3 9.65 7.47 -3.78
C LEU A 3 9.57 8.30 -2.50
N LEU A 4 8.77 9.35 -2.56
CA LEU A 4 8.35 10.15 -1.43
C LEU A 4 6.85 9.95 -1.22
N ALA A 5 6.42 9.90 0.03
CA ALA A 5 5.00 9.94 0.39
C ALA A 5 4.74 11.19 1.24
N ASP A 6 3.56 11.78 1.08
CA ASP A 6 3.17 12.91 1.90
C ASP A 6 2.90 12.49 3.35
N LYS A 7 2.65 13.48 4.22
CA LYS A 7 2.44 13.25 5.66
C LYS A 7 1.24 12.34 5.97
N THR A 8 0.26 12.25 5.07
CA THR A 8 -0.92 11.37 5.22
C THR A 8 -0.65 9.97 4.66
N GLY A 9 0.33 9.83 3.75
CA GLY A 9 0.66 8.59 3.07
C GLY A 9 -0.32 8.25 1.95
N GLU A 10 -1.12 9.21 1.50
CA GLU A 10 -2.12 9.07 0.45
C GLU A 10 -1.61 9.53 -0.91
N GLN A 11 -0.63 10.43 -0.93
CA GLN A 11 -0.01 10.91 -2.14
C GLN A 11 1.44 10.43 -2.24
N PHE A 12 1.86 10.15 -3.48
CA PHE A 12 3.17 9.61 -3.77
C PHE A 12 3.84 10.42 -4.87
N LEU A 13 5.12 10.72 -4.69
CA LEU A 13 6.00 11.36 -5.66
C LEU A 13 7.15 10.42 -6.01
N GLN A 14 7.22 9.99 -7.27
CA GLN A 14 8.38 9.30 -7.80
C GLN A 14 9.51 10.28 -8.04
N ILE A 15 10.70 9.99 -7.51
CA ILE A 15 11.94 10.69 -7.85
C ILE A 15 12.46 10.08 -9.15
N LEU A 16 12.50 10.90 -10.20
CA LEU A 16 12.99 10.56 -11.54
C LEU A 16 14.48 10.86 -11.69
N ASP A 17 14.93 11.98 -11.13
CA ASP A 17 16.33 12.38 -11.09
C ASP A 17 16.66 13.05 -9.74
N GLU A 18 17.89 12.86 -9.26
CA GLU A 18 18.37 13.37 -7.98
C GLU A 18 19.81 13.84 -8.10
N GLN A 19 20.01 15.15 -7.95
CA GLN A 19 21.32 15.80 -7.95
C GLN A 19 21.48 16.59 -6.65
N ALA A 20 22.11 15.95 -5.66
CA ALA A 20 22.24 16.48 -4.30
C ALA A 20 20.87 16.84 -3.69
N ASP A 21 20.56 18.13 -3.54
CA ASP A 21 19.28 18.58 -2.99
C ASP A 21 18.23 18.83 -4.09
N ALA A 22 18.63 18.93 -5.37
CA ALA A 22 17.72 19.15 -6.48
C ALA A 22 17.12 17.82 -6.94
N LEU A 23 15.79 17.77 -7.03
CA LEU A 23 15.03 16.61 -7.46
C LEU A 23 14.17 16.95 -8.67
N THR A 24 14.05 15.99 -9.59
CA THR A 24 12.92 15.96 -10.53
C THR A 24 11.96 14.87 -10.06
N VAL A 25 10.73 15.25 -9.73
CA VAL A 25 9.71 14.37 -9.17
C VAL A 25 8.44 14.39 -10.00
N GLN A 26 7.64 13.33 -9.91
CA GLN A 26 6.33 13.24 -10.56
C GLN A 26 5.34 12.54 -9.64
N PHE A 27 4.10 13.03 -9.58
CA PHE A 27 3.05 12.33 -8.84
C PHE A 27 2.81 10.95 -9.45
N ILE A 28 2.51 9.98 -8.60
CA ILE A 28 2.06 8.66 -9.05
C ILE A 28 0.77 8.26 -8.33
N SER A 29 -0.01 7.41 -8.97
CA SER A 29 -1.12 6.72 -8.33
C SER A 29 -0.62 5.67 -7.33
N ASN A 30 -1.52 5.20 -6.47
CA ASN A 30 -1.28 4.05 -5.59
C ASN A 30 -0.93 2.77 -6.38
N GLU A 31 -1.26 2.74 -7.67
CA GLU A 31 -1.00 1.65 -8.61
C GLU A 31 0.35 1.77 -9.31
N GLY A 32 1.13 2.80 -8.98
CA GLY A 32 2.44 3.07 -9.59
C GLY A 32 2.38 3.82 -10.91
N GLU A 33 1.22 4.29 -11.35
CA GLU A 33 1.07 4.99 -12.64
C GLU A 33 1.38 6.47 -12.51
N PRO A 34 2.17 7.07 -13.42
CA PRO A 34 2.46 8.49 -13.41
C PRO A 34 1.20 9.36 -13.53
N LYS A 35 1.15 10.46 -12.78
CA LYS A 35 0.08 11.46 -12.79
C LYS A 35 0.67 12.85 -13.03
N GLY A 36 0.11 13.57 -13.99
CA GLY A 36 0.56 14.92 -14.34
C GLY A 36 1.96 14.93 -14.97
N GLN A 37 2.57 16.12 -15.04
CA GLN A 37 3.92 16.30 -15.60
C GLN A 37 4.98 16.28 -14.49
N PRO A 38 6.20 15.79 -14.78
CA PRO A 38 7.34 15.96 -13.90
C PRO A 38 7.62 17.42 -13.57
N PHE A 39 8.00 17.69 -12.32
CA PHE A 39 8.39 19.01 -11.86
C PHE A 39 9.67 18.94 -11.04
N LYS A 40 10.34 20.08 -10.91
CA LYS A 40 11.57 20.21 -10.11
C LYS A 40 11.24 20.75 -8.73
N ASP A 41 11.86 20.16 -7.72
CA ASP A 41 11.77 20.62 -6.33
C ASP A 41 13.07 20.30 -5.60
N SER A 42 13.15 20.64 -4.31
CA SER A 42 14.28 20.29 -3.44
C SER A 42 13.90 19.21 -2.43
N LEU A 43 14.83 18.32 -2.10
CA LEU A 43 14.59 17.29 -1.09
C LEU A 43 14.29 17.92 0.27
N LYS A 44 15.02 18.98 0.64
CA LYS A 44 14.74 19.77 1.85
C LYS A 44 13.35 20.40 1.84
N GLY A 45 12.96 21.04 0.74
CA GLY A 45 11.63 21.66 0.60
C GLY A 45 10.51 20.65 0.74
N LEU A 46 10.63 19.51 0.06
CA LEU A 46 9.66 18.42 0.17
C LEU A 46 9.60 17.87 1.60
N LYS A 47 10.74 17.65 2.27
CA LYS A 47 10.76 17.21 3.68
C LYS A 47 10.06 18.20 4.61
N LEU A 48 10.27 19.51 4.44
CA LEU A 48 9.60 20.55 5.21
C LEU A 48 8.08 20.57 4.98
N ALA A 49 7.64 20.29 3.75
CA ALA A 49 6.23 20.11 3.42
C ALA A 49 5.63 18.78 3.94
N GLY A 50 6.42 17.97 4.65
CA GLY A 50 5.99 16.72 5.26
C GLY A 50 6.13 15.50 4.37
N TRP A 51 6.89 15.58 3.27
CA TRP A 51 7.21 14.43 2.44
C TRP A 51 8.35 13.62 3.03
N SER A 52 8.20 12.30 3.06
CA SER A 52 9.21 11.39 3.61
C SER A 52 9.60 10.32 2.59
N HIS A 53 10.85 9.89 2.62
CA HIS A 53 11.27 8.73 1.84
C HIS A 53 10.46 7.52 2.25
N ARG A 54 9.82 6.89 1.28
CA ARG A 54 9.30 5.54 1.46
C ARG A 54 10.11 4.56 0.62
N THR A 55 10.61 3.54 1.29
CA THR A 55 10.92 2.23 0.70
C THR A 55 9.60 1.55 0.34
N THR A 56 9.11 1.87 -0.85
CA THR A 56 7.80 1.50 -1.40
C THR A 56 7.76 0.06 -1.92
N SER A 57 7.92 -0.93 -1.03
CA SER A 57 7.72 -2.34 -1.37
C SER A 57 6.39 -2.61 -2.07
N THR A 58 5.33 -1.88 -1.70
CA THR A 58 4.00 -2.00 -2.31
C THR A 58 3.91 -1.45 -3.75
N ALA A 59 4.39 -0.23 -4.01
CA ALA A 59 4.35 0.34 -5.37
C ALA A 59 5.34 -0.36 -6.32
N ILE A 60 6.51 -0.75 -5.81
CA ILE A 60 7.48 -1.56 -6.54
C ILE A 60 6.87 -2.93 -6.88
N GLY A 61 6.22 -3.57 -5.91
CA GLY A 61 5.55 -4.84 -6.12
C GLY A 61 4.43 -4.76 -7.16
N LEU A 62 3.59 -3.72 -7.14
CA LEU A 62 2.57 -3.53 -8.17
C LEU A 62 3.15 -3.30 -9.56
N SER A 63 4.19 -2.46 -9.68
CA SER A 63 4.86 -2.23 -10.96
C SER A 63 5.47 -3.52 -11.51
N ARG A 64 6.09 -4.33 -10.64
CA ARG A 64 6.61 -5.66 -11.00
C ARG A 64 5.48 -6.62 -11.39
N PHE A 65 4.36 -6.59 -10.68
CA PHE A 65 3.20 -7.42 -11.00
C PHE A 65 2.66 -7.11 -12.41
N LYS A 66 2.50 -5.82 -12.73
CA LYS A 66 2.11 -5.35 -14.08
C LYS A 66 3.11 -5.75 -15.17
N LYS A 67 4.40 -5.84 -14.84
CA LYS A 67 5.46 -6.31 -15.75
C LYS A 67 5.53 -7.84 -15.87
N GLY A 68 4.66 -8.58 -15.19
CA GLY A 68 4.56 -10.04 -15.30
C GLY A 68 5.48 -10.83 -14.36
N TYR A 69 6.00 -10.24 -13.28
CA TYR A 69 6.81 -10.97 -12.30
C TYR A 69 5.91 -11.86 -11.43
N LEU A 70 6.07 -13.19 -11.54
CA LEU A 70 5.15 -14.19 -10.95
C LEU A 70 5.58 -14.72 -9.58
N GLU A 71 6.87 -14.62 -9.23
CA GLU A 71 7.45 -15.08 -7.97
C GLU A 71 8.43 -14.03 -7.42
N ASP A 72 7.91 -12.95 -6.88
CA ASP A 72 8.71 -11.83 -6.35
C ASP A 72 8.19 -11.42 -4.97
N ALA A 73 9.10 -11.37 -3.99
CA ALA A 73 8.76 -11.04 -2.61
C ALA A 73 8.13 -9.64 -2.46
N HIS A 74 8.52 -8.68 -3.31
CA HIS A 74 7.92 -7.33 -3.31
C HIS A 74 6.51 -7.36 -3.87
N VAL A 75 6.25 -8.17 -4.91
CA VAL A 75 4.90 -8.35 -5.44
C VAL A 75 4.02 -9.01 -4.38
N SER A 76 4.47 -10.10 -3.78
CA SER A 76 3.71 -10.79 -2.72
C SER A 76 3.38 -9.84 -1.57
N PHE A 77 4.37 -9.08 -1.07
CA PHE A 77 4.15 -8.07 -0.04
C PHE A 77 3.15 -6.98 -0.47
N ALA A 78 3.25 -6.51 -1.72
CA ALA A 78 2.34 -5.50 -2.25
C ALA A 78 0.90 -5.98 -2.29
N LEU A 79 0.68 -7.19 -2.82
CA LEU A 79 -0.67 -7.77 -2.94
C LEU A 79 -1.31 -7.97 -1.57
N HIS A 80 -0.55 -8.44 -0.57
CA HIS A 80 -1.03 -8.56 0.81
C HIS A 80 -1.49 -7.22 1.42
N ARG A 81 -0.79 -6.13 1.10
CA ARG A 81 -1.11 -4.78 1.61
C ARG A 81 -2.32 -4.16 0.92
N LEU A 82 -2.46 -4.38 -0.38
CA LEU A 82 -3.46 -3.69 -1.21
C LEU A 82 -4.81 -4.39 -1.24
N TYR A 83 -4.80 -5.72 -1.14
CA TYR A 83 -6.01 -6.54 -1.21
C TYR A 83 -6.29 -7.15 0.17
N PRO A 84 -6.74 -6.35 1.15
CA PRO A 84 -7.04 -6.85 2.48
C PRO A 84 -8.28 -7.74 2.49
N LEU A 85 -8.33 -8.64 3.46
CA LEU A 85 -9.47 -9.53 3.70
C LEU A 85 -10.79 -8.75 3.84
N GLY A 86 -11.86 -9.33 3.29
CA GLY A 86 -13.21 -8.78 3.38
C GLY A 86 -13.49 -7.59 2.45
N ARG A 87 -12.50 -7.11 1.69
CA ARG A 87 -12.69 -6.00 0.75
C ARG A 87 -13.35 -6.47 -0.53
N LYS A 88 -14.26 -5.65 -1.09
CA LYS A 88 -14.84 -5.88 -2.41
C LYS A 88 -13.86 -5.45 -3.50
N ILE A 89 -13.76 -6.24 -4.55
CA ILE A 89 -12.97 -5.99 -5.75
C ILE A 89 -13.84 -6.20 -6.98
N LYS A 90 -13.59 -5.43 -8.05
CA LYS A 90 -14.16 -5.64 -9.37
C LYS A 90 -13.15 -6.36 -10.24
N LEU A 91 -13.56 -7.50 -10.76
CA LEU A 91 -12.79 -8.33 -11.67
C LEU A 91 -12.80 -7.73 -13.07
N PRO A 92 -11.87 -8.14 -13.96
CA PRO A 92 -11.85 -7.71 -15.36
C PRO A 92 -13.13 -8.10 -16.13
N SER A 93 -13.82 -9.15 -15.68
CA SER A 93 -15.14 -9.54 -16.19
C SER A 93 -16.25 -8.52 -15.86
N GLY A 94 -15.98 -7.55 -14.98
CA GLY A 94 -16.94 -6.59 -14.46
C GLY A 94 -17.66 -7.04 -13.18
N GLU A 95 -17.51 -8.32 -12.81
CA GLU A 95 -18.10 -8.90 -11.61
C GLU A 95 -17.47 -8.33 -10.33
N ILE A 96 -18.30 -8.12 -9.29
CA ILE A 96 -17.82 -7.69 -7.97
C ILE A 96 -17.81 -8.90 -7.04
N VAL A 97 -16.66 -9.14 -6.42
CA VAL A 97 -16.44 -10.23 -5.47
C VAL A 97 -15.76 -9.72 -4.20
N GLN A 98 -15.84 -10.49 -3.12
CA GLN A 98 -15.22 -10.17 -1.84
C GLN A 98 -13.98 -11.02 -1.60
N ILE A 99 -12.90 -10.40 -1.15
CA ILE A 99 -11.65 -11.09 -0.79
C ILE A 99 -11.87 -11.95 0.46
N ALA A 100 -11.51 -13.23 0.37
CA ALA A 100 -11.64 -14.21 1.45
C ALA A 100 -10.29 -14.80 1.92
N SER A 101 -9.20 -14.58 1.18
CA SER A 101 -7.85 -14.96 1.59
C SER A 101 -6.82 -13.89 1.21
N TYR A 102 -5.62 -14.01 1.79
CA TYR A 102 -4.46 -13.28 1.27
C TYR A 102 -3.96 -13.87 -0.06
N ALA A 103 -3.05 -13.18 -0.72
CA ALA A 103 -2.47 -13.60 -2.00
C ALA A 103 -1.43 -14.71 -1.80
N ASN A 104 -1.69 -15.88 -2.36
CA ASN A 104 -0.78 -17.03 -2.34
C ASN A 104 0.13 -16.98 -3.59
N THR A 105 1.44 -17.14 -3.39
CA THR A 105 2.43 -17.17 -4.48
C THR A 105 2.56 -18.58 -5.04
N HIS A 106 2.55 -18.72 -6.36
CA HIS A 106 2.76 -19.97 -7.09
C HIS A 106 3.65 -19.72 -8.31
N ALA A 107 4.27 -20.78 -8.85
CA ALA A 107 5.18 -20.71 -10.01
C ALA A 107 4.60 -20.00 -11.24
N ASN A 108 3.29 -20.05 -11.42
CA ASN A 108 2.59 -19.45 -12.55
C ASN A 108 1.82 -18.16 -12.17
N GLY A 109 1.99 -17.63 -10.96
CA GLY A 109 1.46 -16.34 -10.54
C GLY A 109 0.84 -16.34 -9.13
N TYR A 110 0.08 -15.29 -8.85
CA TYR A 110 -0.55 -15.10 -7.55
C TYR A 110 -2.01 -15.50 -7.60
N TYR A 111 -2.49 -16.14 -6.54
CA TYR A 111 -3.85 -16.64 -6.42
C TYR A 111 -4.50 -16.14 -5.14
N MET A 112 -5.81 -15.98 -5.17
CA MET A 112 -6.59 -15.51 -4.03
C MET A 112 -7.95 -16.22 -4.02
N PHE A 113 -8.45 -16.55 -2.84
CA PHE A 113 -9.83 -16.98 -2.68
C PHE A 113 -10.74 -15.77 -2.56
N VAL A 114 -11.82 -15.78 -3.34
CA VAL A 114 -12.85 -14.76 -3.32
C VAL A 114 -14.21 -15.42 -3.10
N ARG A 115 -15.16 -14.64 -2.58
CA ARG A 115 -16.55 -15.01 -2.37
C ARG A 115 -17.45 -14.08 -3.17
N ARG A 116 -18.43 -14.63 -3.87
CA ARG A 116 -19.47 -13.84 -4.54
C ARG A 116 -20.55 -13.44 -3.54
N ASP A 117 -21.20 -12.29 -3.74
CA ASP A 117 -22.19 -11.77 -2.77
C ASP A 117 -23.34 -12.78 -2.52
N ASP A 118 -23.61 -13.67 -3.49
CA ASP A 118 -24.76 -14.58 -3.49
C ASP A 118 -24.38 -16.06 -3.23
N GLU A 119 -23.09 -16.36 -3.06
CA GLU A 119 -22.58 -17.73 -2.95
C GLU A 119 -21.78 -17.93 -1.65
N GLN A 120 -22.02 -19.05 -0.95
CA GLN A 120 -21.18 -19.42 0.21
C GLN A 120 -19.84 -20.05 -0.20
N GLU A 121 -19.69 -20.42 -1.48
CA GLU A 121 -18.50 -21.10 -1.96
C GLU A 121 -17.32 -20.13 -2.16
N LEU A 122 -16.15 -20.60 -1.76
CA LEU A 122 -14.88 -19.90 -2.00
C LEU A 122 -14.29 -20.34 -3.33
N VAL A 123 -14.10 -19.40 -4.22
CA VAL A 123 -13.51 -19.65 -5.54
C VAL A 123 -12.07 -19.18 -5.54
N ARG A 124 -11.13 -20.08 -5.87
CA ARG A 124 -9.73 -19.71 -6.08
C ARG A 124 -9.57 -19.07 -7.45
N MET A 125 -9.13 -17.81 -7.49
CA MET A 125 -8.89 -17.08 -8.72
C MET A 125 -7.43 -16.68 -8.87
N LYS A 126 -6.92 -16.71 -10.11
CA LYS A 126 -5.62 -16.13 -10.44
C LYS A 126 -5.76 -14.61 -10.46
N MET A 127 -4.90 -13.92 -9.73
CA MET A 127 -4.90 -12.46 -9.69
C MET A 127 -4.44 -11.89 -11.03
N SER A 128 -5.05 -10.78 -11.43
CA SER A 128 -4.60 -9.92 -12.53
C SER A 128 -4.29 -8.53 -11.98
N PRO A 129 -3.32 -7.79 -12.54
CA PRO A 129 -3.12 -6.38 -12.22
C PRO A 129 -4.36 -5.50 -12.48
N ASP A 130 -5.31 -5.98 -13.27
CA ASP A 130 -6.53 -5.24 -13.63
C ASP A 130 -7.66 -5.38 -12.60
N TRP A 131 -7.41 -6.01 -11.46
CA TRP A 131 -8.37 -6.10 -10.36
C TRP A 131 -8.50 -4.74 -9.66
N LEU A 132 -9.71 -4.20 -9.65
CA LEU A 132 -9.97 -2.88 -9.08
C LEU A 132 -10.54 -3.01 -7.67
N LEU A 133 -9.94 -2.35 -6.69
CA LEU A 133 -10.51 -2.25 -5.35
C LEU A 133 -11.75 -1.37 -5.36
N MET A 134 -12.89 -1.92 -4.95
CA MET A 134 -14.13 -1.16 -4.85
C MET A 134 -14.08 -0.27 -3.62
N PRO A 135 -14.75 0.90 -3.60
CA PRO A 135 -14.94 1.70 -2.39
C PRO A 135 -15.55 0.89 -1.24
N SER A 136 -15.31 1.29 0.01
CA SER A 136 -15.80 0.56 1.18
C SER A 136 -17.05 1.24 1.69
N GLU A 137 -18.18 0.53 1.66
CA GLU A 137 -19.41 1.02 2.30
C GLU A 137 -19.29 0.96 3.84
N LYS A 138 -18.54 -0.03 4.34
CA LYS A 138 -18.03 -0.04 5.72
C LYS A 138 -16.59 0.45 5.69
N LEU A 139 -16.29 1.59 6.30
CA LEU A 139 -14.93 1.96 6.64
C LEU A 139 -14.34 0.82 7.49
N LEU A 140 -13.63 -0.12 6.87
CA LEU A 140 -12.67 -0.95 7.59
C LEU A 140 -11.46 -0.05 7.82
N ALA A 141 -11.66 1.01 8.60
CA ALA A 141 -10.60 1.44 9.48
C ALA A 141 -10.23 0.18 10.26
N LEU A 142 -8.94 -0.12 10.38
CA LEU A 142 -8.48 -0.97 11.47
C LEU A 142 -9.21 -0.46 12.73
N PRO A 143 -9.87 -1.30 13.54
CA PRO A 143 -10.43 -0.82 14.79
C PRO A 143 -9.25 -0.48 15.71
N TYR A 144 -8.71 0.73 15.56
CA TYR A 144 -7.92 1.39 16.57
C TYR A 144 -8.86 2.33 17.30
N TYR A 145 -9.64 1.76 18.21
CA TYR A 145 -10.14 2.51 19.34
C TYR A 145 -9.05 2.41 20.41
N PRO A 146 -8.22 3.44 20.64
CA PRO A 146 -7.40 3.42 21.84
C PRO A 146 -8.38 3.44 23.00
N ARG A 147 -8.48 2.31 23.72
CA ARG A 147 -9.00 2.34 25.08
C ARG A 147 -8.29 3.49 25.81
N PRO A 148 -8.99 4.28 26.66
CA PRO A 148 -8.31 5.26 27.49
C PRO A 148 -7.11 4.59 28.14
N ARG A 149 -5.91 5.13 27.87
CA ARG A 149 -4.67 4.49 28.33
C ARG A 149 -4.75 4.37 29.84
N THR A 150 -4.52 3.17 30.35
CA THR A 150 -4.39 2.97 31.79
C THR A 150 -3.09 3.62 32.27
N GLN A 151 -3.03 4.05 33.53
CA GLN A 151 -1.81 4.64 34.08
C GLN A 151 -0.61 3.70 33.95
N GLN A 152 -0.86 2.39 34.00
CA GLN A 152 0.17 1.37 33.82
C GLN A 152 0.75 1.37 32.40
N GLU A 153 -0.07 1.54 31.37
CA GLU A 153 0.40 1.64 29.97
C GLU A 153 1.15 2.94 29.72
N LEU A 154 0.72 4.05 30.33
CA LEU A 154 1.45 5.32 30.26
C LEU A 154 2.84 5.20 30.88
N ASN A 155 2.95 4.53 32.03
CA ASN A 155 4.23 4.31 32.69
C ASN A 155 5.17 3.45 31.84
N VAL A 156 4.65 2.40 31.18
CA VAL A 156 5.46 1.55 30.27
C VAL A 156 5.95 2.33 29.05
N ILE A 157 5.12 3.22 28.50
CA ILE A 157 5.50 4.08 27.38
C ILE A 157 6.56 5.10 27.82
N ASP A 158 6.37 5.75 28.96
CA ASP A 158 7.35 6.70 29.53
C ASP A 158 8.68 6.01 29.84
N ASP A 159 8.65 4.79 30.36
CA ASP A 159 9.85 4.01 30.64
C ASP A 159 10.56 3.59 29.34
N PHE A 160 9.80 3.24 28.30
CA PHE A 160 10.34 2.95 26.98
C PHE A 160 10.93 4.21 26.31
N ASP A 161 10.27 5.36 26.39
CA ASP A 161 10.74 6.63 25.82
C ASP A 161 12.01 7.13 26.55
N LYS A 162 12.07 6.95 27.87
CA LYS A 162 13.30 7.23 28.65
C LYS A 162 14.44 6.27 28.28
N TRP A 163 14.15 4.99 28.08
CA TRP A 163 15.15 4.01 27.63
C TRP A 163 15.64 4.27 26.19
N ALA A 164 14.72 4.68 25.31
CA ALA A 164 15.02 5.00 23.91
C ALA A 164 15.75 6.35 23.72
N GLY A 165 16.06 7.06 24.80
CA GLY A 165 16.85 8.29 24.79
C GLY A 165 16.07 9.57 24.57
N GLY A 166 14.73 9.53 24.68
CA GLY A 166 13.84 10.70 24.59
C GLY A 166 13.75 11.33 23.20
N PHE A 167 12.54 11.65 22.75
CA PHE A 167 12.35 12.72 21.76
C PHE A 167 12.38 14.08 22.45
#